data_AF-A0A1M7TG58-F1
#
_entry.id   AF-A0A1M7TG58-F1
#
_cell.length_a   1.000
_cell.length_b   1.000
_cell.length_c   1.000
_cell.angle_alpha   90.00
_cell.angle_beta   90.00
_cell.angle_gamma   90.00
#
_symmetry.space_group_name_H-M   'P 1'
#
loop_
_entity.id
_entity.type
_entity.pdbx_description
1 polymer ?
#
loop_
_entity_poly.entity_id
_entity_poly.type
_entity_poly.pdbx_seq_one_letter_code
_entity_poly.pdbx_strand_id
1 'polypeptide(L)'
;MFLHLGGDILINQEKIIAILDLETAMRNSISENFLNKIKEKQKINYISEKGKEKSLIIASDGNYFSPISSSTLLKRSSSMIIGEE
;
A
#
# COMPACT_ATOMS: atom_id res chain seq x y z
N MET A 1 -5.87 15.35 -0.15
CA MET A 1 -4.50 15.50 -0.72
C MET A 1 -4.15 14.25 -1.51
N PHE A 2 -3.13 14.30 -2.38
CA PHE A 2 -2.67 13.11 -3.13
C PHE A 2 -1.43 12.49 -2.47
N LEU A 3 -1.34 11.16 -2.48
CA LEU A 3 -0.18 10.40 -2.04
C LEU A 3 0.54 9.80 -3.25
N HIS A 4 1.85 10.04 -3.33
CA HIS A 4 2.71 9.41 -4.33
C HIS A 4 3.09 8.01 -3.89
N LEU A 5 2.61 7.02 -4.64
CA LEU A 5 2.84 5.61 -4.37
C LEU A 5 4.13 5.08 -5.02
N GLY A 6 4.89 5.93 -5.73
CA GLY A 6 6.04 5.54 -6.54
C GLY A 6 5.72 5.50 -8.04
N GLY A 7 6.77 5.42 -8.87
CA GLY A 7 6.64 5.59 -10.32
C GLY A 7 5.92 6.89 -10.65
N ASP A 8 4.90 6.82 -11.51
CA ASP A 8 4.06 7.95 -11.90
C ASP A 8 2.63 7.88 -11.29
N ILE A 9 2.45 7.12 -10.19
CA ILE A 9 1.13 6.88 -9.59
C ILE A 9 0.87 7.80 -8.39
N LEU A 10 -0.23 8.56 -8.49
CA LEU A 10 -0.80 9.39 -7.43
C LEU A 10 -2.21 8.92 -7.10
N ILE A 11 -2.54 8.79 -5.81
CA ILE A 11 -3.88 8.43 -5.34
C ILE A 11 -4.42 9.48 -4.37
N ASN A 12 -5.73 9.78 -4.42
CA ASN A 12 -6.34 10.63 -3.40
C ASN A 12 -6.28 9.89 -2.05
N GLN A 13 -5.70 10.52 -1.04
CA GLN A 13 -5.56 9.96 0.31
C GLN A 13 -6.92 9.60 0.92
N GLU A 14 -7.98 10.32 0.60
CA GLU A 14 -9.33 10.03 1.10
C GLU A 14 -9.89 8.70 0.59
N LYS A 15 -9.34 8.17 -0.51
CA LYS A 15 -9.72 6.85 -1.03
C LYS A 15 -8.94 5.72 -0.37
N ILE A 16 -7.84 6.01 0.33
CA ILE A 16 -6.99 4.99 0.94
C ILE A 16 -7.72 4.44 2.17
N ILE A 17 -7.97 3.14 2.15
CA ILE A 17 -8.61 2.39 3.23
C ILE A 17 -7.53 1.82 4.16
N ALA A 18 -6.43 1.29 3.59
CA ALA A 18 -5.33 0.73 4.36
C ALA A 18 -4.00 0.79 3.60
N ILE A 19 -2.90 0.89 4.36
CA ILE A 19 -1.53 0.68 3.88
C ILE A 19 -0.94 -0.48 4.69
N LEU A 20 -0.61 -1.57 4.01
CA LEU A 20 -0.10 -2.79 4.63
C LEU A 20 1.39 -2.97 4.31
N ASP A 21 2.15 -3.38 5.31
CA ASP A 21 3.57 -3.68 5.19
C ASP A 21 3.77 -5.13 4.71
N LEU A 22 4.32 -5.31 3.50
CA LEU A 22 4.46 -6.66 2.92
C LEU A 22 5.67 -7.42 3.46
N GLU A 23 6.71 -6.71 3.87
CA GLU A 23 7.92 -7.32 4.45
C GLU A 23 7.63 -8.05 5.77
N THR A 24 6.64 -7.57 6.52
CA THR A 24 6.14 -8.20 7.74
C THR A 24 4.92 -9.08 7.51
N ALA A 25 3.98 -8.69 6.62
CA ALA A 25 2.78 -9.47 6.34
C ALA A 25 3.10 -10.85 5.73
N MET A 26 4.21 -11.01 5.01
CA MET A 26 4.61 -12.31 4.48
C MET A 26 5.18 -13.28 5.54
N ARG A 27 5.34 -12.85 6.80
CA ARG A 27 5.94 -13.68 7.87
C ARG A 27 4.95 -14.54 8.65
N ASN A 28 3.63 -14.39 8.41
CA ASN A 28 2.63 -15.25 9.02
C ASN A 28 1.66 -15.82 7.97
N SER A 29 1.22 -17.07 8.19
CA SER A 29 0.41 -17.84 7.24
C SER A 29 -0.97 -17.23 6.98
N ILE A 30 -1.53 -16.50 7.96
CA ILE A 30 -2.84 -15.85 7.83
C ILE A 30 -2.77 -14.69 6.83
N SER A 31 -1.76 -13.85 6.96
CA SER A 31 -1.56 -12.66 6.13
C SER A 31 -1.12 -13.05 4.72
N GLU A 32 -0.31 -14.09 4.57
CA GLU A 32 0.02 -14.67 3.26
C GLU A 32 -1.24 -15.15 2.53
N ASN A 33 -2.11 -15.92 3.21
CA ASN A 33 -3.34 -16.41 2.61
C ASN A 33 -4.31 -15.27 2.23
N PHE A 34 -4.37 -14.21 3.04
CA PHE A 34 -5.11 -13.01 2.69
C PHE A 34 -4.56 -12.34 1.42
N LEU A 35 -3.23 -12.21 1.32
CA LEU A 35 -2.58 -11.62 0.15
C LEU A 35 -2.84 -12.43 -1.13
N ASN A 36 -2.76 -13.76 -1.04
CA ASN A 36 -3.04 -14.64 -2.17
C ASN A 36 -4.49 -14.51 -2.64
N LYS A 37 -5.45 -14.47 -1.70
CA LYS A 37 -6.85 -14.22 -2.03
C LYS A 37 -7.08 -12.88 -2.72
N ILE A 38 -6.37 -11.82 -2.32
CA ILE A 38 -6.45 -10.52 -3.01
C ILE A 38 -5.88 -10.65 -4.44
N LYS A 39 -4.70 -11.27 -4.58
CA LYS A 39 -4.05 -11.51 -5.89
C LYS A 39 -4.93 -12.30 -6.86
N GLU A 40 -5.70 -13.26 -6.36
CA GLU A 40 -6.59 -14.10 -7.17
C GLU A 40 -7.92 -13.41 -7.51
N LYS A 41 -8.51 -12.68 -6.56
CA LYS A 41 -9.89 -12.16 -6.70
C LYS A 41 -9.97 -10.73 -7.25
N GLN A 42 -8.90 -9.94 -7.11
CA GLN A 42 -8.93 -8.52 -7.44
C GLN A 42 -7.75 -8.16 -8.33
N LYS A 43 -7.97 -7.26 -9.29
CA LYS A 43 -6.89 -6.72 -10.11
C LYS A 43 -5.97 -5.89 -9.21
N ILE A 44 -4.69 -6.27 -9.15
CA ILE A 44 -3.67 -5.49 -8.45
C ILE A 44 -2.86 -4.68 -9.46
N ASN A 45 -2.70 -3.40 -9.18
CA ASN A 45 -1.86 -2.50 -9.95
C ASN A 45 -0.44 -2.55 -9.39
N TYR A 46 0.49 -3.13 -10.14
CA TYR A 46 1.91 -3.14 -9.81
C TYR A 46 2.54 -1.83 -10.25
N ILE A 47 3.07 -1.06 -9.30
CA ILE A 47 3.69 0.24 -9.57
C ILE A 47 5.14 0.09 -10.05
N SER A 48 5.77 -1.03 -9.72
CA SER A 48 7.11 -1.42 -10.13
C SER A 48 7.11 -2.84 -10.67
N GLU A 49 8.28 -3.32 -11.11
CA GLU A 49 8.50 -4.73 -11.43
C GLU A 49 8.04 -5.65 -10.28
N LYS A 50 7.46 -6.80 -10.64
CA LYS A 50 7.01 -7.81 -9.67
C LYS A 50 8.18 -8.30 -8.82
N GLY A 51 7.95 -8.44 -7.52
CA GLY A 51 8.95 -8.83 -6.52
C GLY A 51 9.65 -7.64 -5.85
N LYS A 52 9.37 -6.41 -6.27
CA LYS A 52 9.92 -5.19 -5.63
C LYS A 52 8.92 -4.52 -4.68
N GLU A 53 7.71 -5.04 -4.58
CA GLU A 53 6.67 -4.49 -3.70
C GLU A 53 7.02 -4.59 -2.22
N LYS A 54 6.95 -3.46 -1.51
CA LYS A 54 7.19 -3.35 -0.07
C LYS A 54 5.90 -3.09 0.71
N SER A 55 4.88 -2.53 0.04
CA SER A 55 3.60 -2.26 0.64
C SER A 55 2.44 -2.53 -0.30
N LEU A 56 1.29 -2.85 0.30
CA LEU A 56 -0.01 -2.96 -0.38
C LEU A 56 -0.90 -1.82 0.08
N ILE A 57 -1.38 -1.03 -0.86
CA ILE A 57 -2.34 0.04 -0.64
C ILE A 57 -3.69 -0.46 -1.09
N ILE A 58 -4.64 -0.52 -0.15
CA ILE A 58 -6.03 -0.83 -0.41
C ILE A 58 -6.78 0.50 -0.48
N ALA A 59 -7.45 0.75 -1.60
CA ALA A 59 -8.26 1.94 -1.80
C ALA A 59 -9.63 1.59 -2.38
N SER A 60 -10.56 2.52 -2.28
CA SER A 60 -11.94 2.34 -2.77
C SER A 60 -12.01 2.10 -4.28
N ASP A 61 -11.01 2.53 -5.05
CA ASP A 61 -10.92 2.38 -6.50
C ASP A 61 -9.92 1.31 -6.97
N GLY A 62 -9.24 0.63 -6.05
CA GLY A 62 -8.38 -0.50 -6.39
C GLY A 62 -7.29 -0.80 -5.37
N ASN A 63 -6.54 -1.87 -5.67
CA ASN A 63 -5.38 -2.29 -4.88
C ASN A 63 -4.09 -2.00 -5.64
N TYR A 64 -3.07 -1.55 -4.91
CA TYR A 64 -1.79 -1.14 -5.48
C TYR A 64 -0.63 -1.77 -4.72
N PHE A 65 0.29 -2.39 -5.45
CA PHE A 65 1.57 -2.79 -4.91
C PHE A 65 2.60 -1.71 -5.19
N SER A 66 3.15 -1.15 -4.11
CA SER A 66 4.12 -0.07 -4.17
C SER A 66 5.53 -0.56 -3.83
N PRO A 67 6.58 -0.07 -4.53
CA PRO A 67 7.96 -0.28 -4.12
C PRO A 67 8.38 0.53 -2.88
N ILE A 68 7.51 1.39 -2.38
CA ILE A 68 7.76 2.28 -1.24
C ILE A 68 7.26 1.61 0.03
N SER A 69 8.02 1.73 1.12
CA SER A 69 7.62 1.13 2.41
C SER A 69 6.36 1.77 2.96
N SER A 70 5.58 0.98 3.68
CA SER A 70 4.36 1.41 4.40
C SER A 70 4.64 2.64 5.28
N SER A 71 5.74 2.61 6.04
CA SER A 71 6.20 3.68 6.92
C SER A 71 6.55 4.98 6.19
N THR A 72 7.13 4.89 4.99
CA THR A 72 7.45 6.09 4.17
C THR A 72 6.17 6.69 3.58
N LEU A 73 5.26 5.85 3.10
CA LEU A 73 3.96 6.29 2.60
C LEU A 73 3.14 6.95 3.71
N LEU A 74 3.14 6.40 4.93
CA LEU A 74 2.47 6.98 6.08
C LEU A 74 3.05 8.35 6.46
N LYS A 75 4.39 8.50 6.48
CA LYS A 75 5.02 9.81 6.74
C LYS A 75 4.62 10.85 5.68
N ARG A 76 4.53 10.44 4.41
CA ARG A 76 4.09 11.33 3.31
C ARG A 76 2.60 11.64 3.35
N SER A 77 1.76 10.73 3.85
CA SER A 77 0.34 11.00 4.08
C SER A 77 0.13 11.92 5.28
N SER A 78 0.99 11.80 6.29
CA SER A 78 0.86 12.46 7.58
C SER A 78 1.56 13.81 7.67
N SER A 79 2.09 14.38 6.57
CA SER A 79 2.63 15.74 6.57
C SER A 79 1.59 16.83 6.91
N MET A 80 0.36 16.45 7.30
CA MET A 80 -0.69 17.32 7.80
C MET A 80 -1.27 16.89 9.18
N ILE A 81 -0.75 15.84 9.83
CA ILE A 81 -1.11 15.50 11.22
C ILE A 81 0.16 15.68 12.09
N ILE A 82 0.41 16.93 12.48
CA ILE A 82 1.17 17.23 13.69
C ILE A 82 0.15 17.12 14.82
N GLY A 83 0.11 15.95 15.45
CA GLY A 83 -0.58 15.72 16.71
C GLY A 83 0.42 15.02 17.62
N GLU A 84 1.20 15.83 18.33
CA GLU A 84 1.95 15.38 19.49
C GLU A 84 0.93 15.02 20.58
N GLU A 85 1.05 13.82 21.14
CA GLU A 85 0.67 13.53 22.52
C GLU A 85 1.90 12.99 23.25
#